data_AF-A0A7S2J556-F1
#
_entry.id   AF-A0A7S2J556-F1
#
_cell.length_a   1.000
_cell.length_b   1.000
_cell.length_c   1.000
_cell.angle_alpha   90.00
_cell.angle_beta   90.00
_cell.angle_gamma   90.00
#
_symmetry.space_group_name_H-M   'P 1'
#
loop_
_entity.id
_entity.type
_entity.pdbx_description
1 polymer ?
#
loop_
_entity_poly.entity_id
_entity_poly.type
_entity_poly.pdbx_seq_one_letter_code
_entity_poly.pdbx_strand_id
1 'polypeptide(L)'
;LELHEFLLFLVRVSFYRSNPMYGLRQRDRAEATGGGSALTSGHAALKGQGARGGSRAARGTAHDREQDANAVEAPLPGCLFDLLNGCVVPHARRDGDQQHFTETVLVSAEVREALGAAKRELSNWYELVSQGSDYLSLKQWIEALDRKSLLTDLCIKNYVVRTSEPQARAAFQASAADPMRGLLPHELPPCIARIGCDKYRNVTPLSNGEKVRAFINNLLGLADEHDVLEDMAPAPPVAGRLAVAAAQPKSAPPPRSTPPPPAAASAPTPTSTAEAQAEAAEAQAEAAARAAAAAVLDAPGVIDAADQERTGIIAIAELIEAIGNAHPGMSDPLERQTGVMLYSALDAHGDGSLQRSELHEVFAAAVLSQPKLQELISEEVRGIPSEL
;
A
#
# COMPACT_ATOMS: atom_id res chain seq x y z
N LEU A 1 22.61 2.51 4.35
CA LEU A 1 22.95 2.33 2.92
C LEU A 1 22.85 3.69 2.29
N GLU A 2 23.94 4.19 1.72
CA GLU A 2 23.84 5.36 0.86
C GLU A 2 23.15 4.98 -0.46
N LEU A 3 22.53 5.95 -1.13
CA LEU A 3 21.75 5.72 -2.35
C LEU A 3 22.55 4.97 -3.42
N HIS A 4 23.84 5.29 -3.56
CA HIS A 4 24.73 4.64 -4.51
C HIS A 4 24.99 3.16 -4.17
N GLU A 5 25.11 2.82 -2.88
CA GLU A 5 25.26 1.44 -2.41
C GLU A 5 23.96 0.64 -2.63
N PHE A 6 22.80 1.29 -2.45
CA PHE A 6 21.50 0.69 -2.69
C PHE A 6 21.26 0.39 -4.17
N LEU A 7 21.63 1.32 -5.05
CA LEU A 7 21.56 1.13 -6.50
C LEU A 7 22.53 0.02 -6.96
N LEU A 8 23.77 0.01 -6.46
CA LEU A 8 24.73 -1.07 -6.71
C LEU A 8 24.20 -2.43 -6.26
N PHE A 9 23.55 -2.49 -5.09
CA PHE A 9 22.90 -3.69 -4.60
C PHE A 9 21.75 -4.15 -5.52
N LEU A 10 20.86 -3.23 -5.92
CA LEU A 10 19.76 -3.53 -6.85
C LEU A 10 20.26 -4.06 -8.19
N VAL A 11 21.27 -3.43 -8.79
CA VAL A 11 21.87 -3.89 -10.06
C VAL A 11 22.42 -5.31 -9.90
N ARG A 12 23.12 -5.59 -8.79
CA ARG A 12 23.72 -6.89 -8.52
C ARG A 12 22.65 -7.98 -8.31
N VAL A 13 21.60 -7.68 -7.55
CA VAL A 13 20.47 -8.59 -7.34
C VAL A 13 19.72 -8.85 -8.65
N SER A 14 19.50 -7.81 -9.46
CA SER A 14 18.87 -7.93 -10.80
C SER A 14 19.65 -8.90 -11.68
N PHE A 15 20.97 -8.71 -11.76
CA PHE A 15 21.84 -9.55 -12.56
C PHE A 15 21.77 -11.03 -12.15
N TYR A 16 21.81 -11.33 -10.85
CA TYR A 16 21.73 -12.71 -10.35
C TYR A 16 20.35 -13.35 -10.54
N ARG A 17 19.25 -12.58 -10.41
CA ARG A 17 17.91 -13.11 -10.64
C ARG A 17 17.65 -13.40 -12.12
N SER A 18 18.16 -12.58 -13.02
CA SER A 18 18.03 -12.79 -14.47
C SER A 18 19.00 -13.86 -15.00
N ASN A 19 20.07 -14.18 -14.26
CA ASN A 19 21.06 -15.18 -14.63
C ASN A 19 21.32 -16.20 -13.50
N PRO A 20 20.35 -17.05 -13.16
CA PRO A 20 20.48 -17.99 -12.04
C PRO A 20 21.66 -18.98 -12.24
N MET A 21 22.06 -19.24 -13.49
CA MET A 21 23.19 -20.12 -13.82
C MET A 21 24.57 -19.50 -13.59
N TYR A 22 24.67 -18.18 -13.42
CA TYR A 22 25.95 -17.47 -13.25
C TYR A 22 26.66 -17.85 -11.93
N GLY A 23 25.92 -18.30 -10.91
CA GLY A 23 26.48 -18.80 -9.65
C GLY A 23 26.65 -20.32 -9.55
N LEU A 24 25.89 -21.12 -10.31
CA LEU A 24 25.95 -22.58 -10.22
C LEU A 24 27.20 -23.17 -10.89
N ARG A 25 27.72 -22.54 -11.95
CA ARG A 25 28.91 -23.04 -12.67
C ARG A 25 30.20 -23.05 -11.82
N GLN A 26 30.29 -22.26 -10.76
CA GLN A 26 31.42 -22.33 -9.83
C GLN A 26 31.32 -23.52 -8.86
N ARG A 27 30.12 -24.05 -8.61
CA ARG A 27 29.92 -25.12 -7.62
C ARG A 27 30.32 -26.48 -8.17
N ASP A 28 29.99 -26.76 -9.44
CA ASP A 28 30.37 -28.01 -10.11
C ASP A 28 31.90 -28.14 -10.29
N ARG A 29 32.63 -27.02 -10.31
CA ARG A 29 34.11 -27.01 -10.39
C ARG A 29 34.78 -27.12 -9.02
N ALA A 30 34.12 -26.68 -7.95
CA ALA A 30 34.59 -26.80 -6.58
C ALA A 30 34.45 -28.23 -6.02
N GLU A 31 33.42 -28.99 -6.43
CA GLU A 31 33.31 -30.41 -6.06
C GLU A 31 34.33 -31.31 -6.77
N ALA A 32 34.81 -30.91 -7.95
CA ALA A 32 35.90 -31.62 -8.64
C ALA A 32 37.28 -31.41 -7.98
N THR A 33 37.43 -30.43 -7.09
CA THR A 33 38.69 -30.10 -6.42
C THR A 33 38.48 -30.08 -4.91
N GLY A 34 38.42 -31.27 -4.31
CA GLY A 34 37.98 -31.51 -2.93
C GLY A 34 38.48 -30.51 -1.88
N GLY A 35 37.53 -30.01 -1.09
CA GLY A 35 37.77 -29.19 0.09
C GLY A 35 36.45 -28.69 0.67
N GLY A 36 35.85 -29.48 1.56
CA GLY A 36 34.66 -29.06 2.28
C GLY A 36 34.97 -27.93 3.26
N SER A 37 34.18 -26.86 3.23
CA SER A 37 33.85 -26.08 4.41
C SER A 37 32.54 -25.31 4.18
N ALA A 38 31.67 -25.38 5.18
CA ALA A 38 30.37 -24.74 5.21
C ALA A 38 30.48 -23.21 5.37
N LEU A 39 29.43 -22.53 4.87
CA LEU A 39 28.91 -21.20 5.21
C LEU A 39 29.74 -20.36 6.19
N THR A 40 30.15 -19.15 5.80
CA THR A 40 30.06 -17.93 6.63
C THR A 40 30.55 -16.68 5.86
N SER A 41 29.92 -15.55 6.18
CA SER A 41 30.41 -14.18 6.09
C SER A 41 30.34 -13.42 4.75
N GLY A 42 29.38 -12.49 4.70
CA GLY A 42 29.62 -11.16 4.15
C GLY A 42 30.57 -10.34 5.04
N HIS A 43 30.94 -9.16 4.53
CA HIS A 43 31.76 -8.13 5.18
C HIS A 43 33.22 -8.47 5.48
N ALA A 44 34.13 -8.03 4.59
CA ALA A 44 35.33 -7.24 4.92
C ALA A 44 36.26 -7.13 3.70
N ALA A 45 36.49 -5.92 3.19
CA ALA A 45 37.76 -5.55 2.54
C ALA A 45 37.82 -4.03 2.26
N LEU A 46 38.19 -3.26 3.29
CA LEU A 46 38.77 -1.92 3.15
C LEU A 46 40.01 -1.87 4.07
N LYS A 47 41.11 -1.34 3.53
CA LYS A 47 42.47 -1.13 4.09
C LYS A 47 43.47 -2.31 4.08
N GLY A 48 44.46 -2.20 3.19
CA GLY A 48 45.80 -1.72 3.56
C GLY A 48 46.85 -2.71 4.11
N GLN A 49 47.83 -3.01 3.25
CA GLN A 49 49.26 -3.29 3.50
C GLN A 49 49.71 -4.43 4.45
N GLY A 50 50.62 -5.28 3.93
CA GLY A 50 51.68 -5.90 4.76
C GLY A 50 51.97 -7.39 4.52
N ALA A 51 52.71 -7.68 3.43
CA ALA A 51 53.61 -8.81 3.19
C ALA A 51 53.65 -10.03 4.17
N ARG A 52 53.38 -11.23 3.65
CA ARG A 52 54.39 -12.29 3.34
C ARG A 52 53.74 -13.65 3.04
N GLY A 53 54.15 -14.23 1.90
CA GLY A 53 54.46 -15.66 1.78
C GLY A 53 53.35 -16.58 1.28
N GLY A 54 53.51 -17.09 0.05
CA GLY A 54 52.85 -18.33 -0.37
C GLY A 54 52.29 -18.31 -1.80
N SER A 55 53.18 -18.34 -2.80
CA SER A 55 52.81 -18.64 -4.18
C SER A 55 52.03 -19.95 -4.27
N ARG A 56 50.74 -19.85 -4.61
CA ARG A 56 50.04 -20.85 -5.41
C ARG A 56 49.21 -20.11 -6.46
N ALA A 57 49.87 -19.75 -7.55
CA ALA A 57 49.22 -19.33 -8.77
C ALA A 57 48.40 -20.51 -9.30
N ALA A 58 47.10 -20.53 -8.99
CA ALA A 58 46.14 -21.30 -9.77
C ALA A 58 46.15 -20.70 -11.18
N ARG A 59 46.70 -21.46 -12.14
CA ARG A 59 46.60 -21.18 -13.58
C ARG A 59 45.12 -21.28 -13.98
N GLY A 60 44.37 -20.19 -13.82
CA GLY A 60 43.30 -19.90 -14.76
C GLY A 60 43.93 -19.63 -16.12
N THR A 61 43.41 -20.28 -17.16
CA THR A 61 43.76 -19.98 -18.56
C THR A 61 43.52 -18.50 -18.83
N ALA A 62 44.37 -17.85 -19.62
CA ALA A 62 44.23 -16.41 -19.94
C ALA A 62 42.82 -16.07 -20.46
N HIS A 63 42.21 -17.02 -21.16
CA HIS A 63 40.83 -16.98 -21.67
C HIS A 63 39.75 -16.91 -20.56
N ASP A 64 40.00 -17.48 -19.37
CA ASP A 64 39.04 -17.47 -18.25
C ASP A 64 39.03 -16.09 -17.56
N ARG A 65 40.20 -15.45 -17.44
CA ARG A 65 40.31 -14.08 -16.91
C ARG A 65 39.72 -13.04 -17.86
N GLU A 66 39.86 -13.28 -19.15
CA GLU A 66 39.31 -12.40 -20.19
C GLU A 66 37.78 -12.53 -20.30
N GLN A 67 37.20 -13.72 -20.07
CA GLN A 67 35.75 -13.89 -19.99
C GLN A 67 35.14 -13.30 -18.71
N ASP A 68 35.79 -13.42 -17.55
CA ASP A 68 35.31 -12.79 -16.31
C ASP A 68 35.43 -11.25 -16.38
N ALA A 69 36.49 -10.72 -17.02
CA ALA A 69 36.61 -9.28 -17.28
C ALA A 69 35.56 -8.78 -18.29
N ASN A 70 35.36 -9.50 -19.40
CA ASN A 70 34.35 -9.16 -20.41
C ASN A 70 32.90 -9.34 -19.91
N ALA A 71 32.64 -10.23 -18.93
CA ALA A 71 31.32 -10.40 -18.33
C ALA A 71 30.94 -9.25 -17.37
N VAL A 72 31.93 -8.56 -16.80
CA VAL A 72 31.73 -7.30 -16.07
C VAL A 72 31.56 -6.12 -17.04
N GLU A 73 32.15 -6.20 -18.24
CA GLU A 73 32.16 -5.12 -19.23
C GLU A 73 30.96 -5.10 -20.18
N ALA A 74 30.19 -6.19 -20.29
CA ALA A 74 28.95 -6.23 -21.06
C ALA A 74 27.74 -6.03 -20.13
N PRO A 75 27.30 -4.78 -19.84
CA PRO A 75 26.05 -4.57 -19.14
C PRO A 75 24.94 -5.21 -19.97
N LEU A 76 24.26 -6.24 -19.43
CA LEU A 76 23.07 -6.80 -20.07
C LEU A 76 22.02 -5.70 -20.13
N PRO A 77 21.78 -5.09 -21.32
CA PRO A 77 20.90 -3.95 -21.42
C PRO A 77 19.50 -4.41 -21.03
N GLY A 78 18.86 -3.68 -20.12
CA GLY A 78 17.49 -3.97 -19.72
C GLY A 78 17.32 -4.82 -18.45
N CYS A 79 18.33 -5.50 -17.90
CA CYS A 79 18.12 -6.31 -16.67
C CYS A 79 17.66 -5.47 -15.47
N LEU A 80 18.19 -4.25 -15.30
CA LEU A 80 17.72 -3.33 -14.28
C LEU A 80 16.31 -2.83 -14.61
N PHE A 81 16.02 -2.55 -15.88
CA PHE A 81 14.69 -2.13 -16.33
C PHE A 81 13.65 -3.22 -16.08
N ASP A 82 13.97 -4.49 -16.37
CA ASP A 82 13.09 -5.64 -16.16
C ASP A 82 12.88 -5.92 -14.66
N LEU A 83 13.93 -5.77 -13.84
CA LEU A 83 13.76 -5.88 -12.39
C LEU A 83 12.92 -4.72 -11.84
N LEU A 84 13.20 -3.49 -12.25
CA LEU A 84 12.45 -2.33 -11.79
C LEU A 84 10.99 -2.45 -12.23
N ASN A 85 10.70 -2.58 -13.52
CA ASN A 85 9.34 -2.59 -14.04
C ASN A 85 8.59 -3.91 -13.83
N GLY A 86 9.28 -5.05 -13.76
CA GLY A 86 8.65 -6.35 -13.56
C GLY A 86 8.49 -6.75 -12.10
N CYS A 87 9.38 -6.28 -11.22
CA CYS A 87 9.42 -6.73 -9.82
C CYS A 87 9.27 -5.60 -8.81
N VAL A 88 9.95 -4.46 -8.99
CA VAL A 88 9.98 -3.41 -7.95
C VAL A 88 8.79 -2.47 -8.08
N VAL A 89 8.66 -1.75 -9.20
CA VAL A 89 7.64 -0.72 -9.45
C VAL A 89 6.21 -1.25 -9.29
N PRO A 90 5.82 -2.43 -9.80
CA PRO A 90 4.45 -2.93 -9.63
C PRO A 90 4.09 -3.24 -8.17
N HIS A 91 5.10 -3.50 -7.33
CA HIS A 91 4.93 -3.85 -5.92
C HIS A 91 5.42 -2.71 -5.01
N ALA A 92 5.89 -1.60 -5.57
CA ALA A 92 6.30 -0.44 -4.83
C ALA A 92 5.06 0.24 -4.28
N ARG A 93 5.17 0.69 -3.04
CA ARG A 93 4.15 1.54 -2.43
C ARG A 93 4.08 2.84 -3.24
N ARG A 94 2.88 3.25 -3.61
CA ARG A 94 2.62 4.53 -4.28
C ARG A 94 2.22 5.56 -3.24
N ASP A 95 2.58 6.80 -3.53
CA ASP A 95 2.02 7.94 -2.82
C ASP A 95 0.50 7.94 -3.08
N GLY A 96 -0.29 8.06 -2.01
CA GLY A 96 -1.75 7.89 -2.05
C GLY A 96 -2.29 6.49 -1.70
N ASP A 97 -1.49 5.42 -1.70
CA ASP A 97 -1.97 4.05 -1.34
C ASP A 97 -2.65 4.02 0.04
N GLN A 98 -2.14 4.83 0.97
CA GLN A 98 -2.68 4.93 2.33
C GLN A 98 -4.04 5.63 2.36
N GLN A 99 -4.19 6.74 1.64
CA GLN A 99 -5.43 7.51 1.51
C GLN A 99 -6.48 6.69 0.77
N HIS A 100 -6.14 6.15 -0.41
CA HIS A 100 -7.02 5.28 -1.19
C HIS A 100 -7.54 4.10 -0.35
N PHE A 101 -6.67 3.45 0.44
CA PHE A 101 -7.14 2.40 1.34
C PHE A 101 -8.14 2.92 2.38
N THR A 102 -7.84 4.06 3.02
CA THR A 102 -8.69 4.65 4.05
C THR A 102 -10.05 5.08 3.50
N GLU A 103 -10.08 5.69 2.32
CA GLU A 103 -11.28 6.28 1.71
C GLU A 103 -12.12 5.26 0.95
N THR A 104 -11.48 4.29 0.31
CA THR A 104 -12.17 3.31 -0.56
C THR A 104 -12.33 1.97 0.12
N VAL A 105 -11.22 1.34 0.53
CA VAL A 105 -11.24 -0.05 0.99
C VAL A 105 -11.84 -0.17 2.39
N LEU A 106 -11.44 0.69 3.33
CA LEU A 106 -11.86 0.63 4.72
C LEU A 106 -13.34 1.03 4.89
N VAL A 107 -13.85 1.95 4.07
CA VAL A 107 -15.24 2.42 4.11
C VAL A 107 -16.21 1.42 3.46
N SER A 108 -15.70 0.49 2.63
CA SER A 108 -16.52 -0.51 1.96
C SER A 108 -17.38 -1.33 2.94
N ALA A 109 -18.63 -1.58 2.56
CA ALA A 109 -19.61 -2.23 3.44
C ALA A 109 -19.15 -3.62 3.91
N GLU A 110 -18.56 -4.40 3.00
CA GLU A 110 -18.08 -5.77 3.28
C GLU A 110 -16.93 -5.79 4.30
N VAL A 111 -16.00 -4.83 4.22
CA VAL A 111 -14.89 -4.71 5.18
C VAL A 111 -15.41 -4.25 6.54
N ARG A 112 -16.32 -3.27 6.57
CA ARG A 112 -16.96 -2.82 7.82
C ARG A 112 -17.77 -3.92 8.49
N GLU A 113 -18.46 -4.75 7.71
CA GLU A 113 -19.19 -5.91 8.22
C GLU A 113 -18.23 -6.96 8.81
N ALA A 114 -17.15 -7.29 8.09
CA ALA A 114 -16.14 -8.24 8.59
C ALA A 114 -15.50 -7.78 9.91
N LEU A 115 -15.13 -6.50 10.01
CA LEU A 115 -14.58 -5.92 11.24
C LEU A 115 -15.64 -5.81 12.35
N GLY A 116 -16.87 -5.44 12.01
CA GLY A 116 -17.98 -5.32 12.94
C GLY A 116 -18.37 -6.65 13.58
N ALA A 117 -18.40 -7.74 12.79
CA ALA A 117 -18.74 -9.08 13.23
C ALA A 117 -17.74 -9.64 14.26
N ALA A 118 -16.47 -9.26 14.18
CA ALA A 118 -15.41 -9.71 15.09
C ALA A 118 -15.00 -8.67 16.13
N LYS A 119 -15.75 -7.55 16.26
CA LYS A 119 -15.35 -6.40 17.07
C LYS A 119 -15.01 -6.78 18.51
N ARG A 120 -15.85 -7.61 19.14
CA ARG A 120 -15.67 -8.01 20.55
C ARG A 120 -14.45 -8.93 20.72
N GLU A 121 -14.31 -9.89 19.83
CA GLU A 121 -13.22 -10.86 19.84
C GLU A 121 -11.87 -10.17 19.60
N LEU A 122 -11.84 -9.17 18.70
CA LEU A 122 -10.66 -8.34 18.46
C LEU A 122 -10.32 -7.44 19.65
N SER A 123 -11.31 -6.88 20.35
CA SER A 123 -11.07 -6.14 21.60
C SER A 123 -10.47 -7.04 22.68
N ASN A 124 -11.02 -8.24 22.90
CA ASN A 124 -10.49 -9.20 23.85
C ASN A 124 -9.06 -9.64 23.48
N TRP A 125 -8.82 -9.89 22.18
CA TRP A 125 -7.51 -10.22 21.67
C TRP A 125 -6.51 -9.08 21.92
N TYR A 126 -6.91 -7.83 21.67
CA TYR A 126 -6.08 -6.66 21.90
C TYR A 126 -5.66 -6.56 23.37
N GLU A 127 -6.61 -6.65 24.31
CA GLU A 127 -6.33 -6.59 25.76
C GLU A 127 -5.35 -7.68 26.21
N LEU A 128 -5.51 -8.90 25.68
CA LEU A 128 -4.62 -10.02 25.98
C LEU A 128 -3.19 -9.77 25.47
N VAL A 129 -3.05 -9.25 24.26
CA VAL A 129 -1.73 -9.04 23.62
C VAL A 129 -1.04 -7.78 24.17
N SER A 130 -1.80 -6.72 24.46
CA SER A 130 -1.28 -5.50 25.07
C SER A 130 -0.89 -5.70 26.54
N GLN A 131 -1.33 -6.80 27.17
CA GLN A 131 -1.08 -7.13 28.58
C GLN A 131 -1.60 -6.04 29.53
N GLY A 132 -2.75 -5.44 29.19
CA GLY A 132 -3.35 -4.35 29.95
C GLY A 132 -2.75 -2.97 29.69
N SER A 133 -1.84 -2.83 28.71
CA SER A 133 -1.39 -1.53 28.21
C SER A 133 -2.47 -0.86 27.36
N ASP A 134 -2.52 0.47 27.43
CA ASP A 134 -3.40 1.31 26.59
C ASP A 134 -3.00 1.29 25.10
N TYR A 135 -1.79 0.83 24.80
CA TYR A 135 -1.23 0.74 23.46
C TYR A 135 -0.60 -0.64 23.22
N LEU A 136 -0.71 -1.10 21.98
CA LEU A 136 -0.05 -2.29 21.48
C LEU A 136 1.24 -1.87 20.78
N SER A 137 2.39 -2.22 21.37
CA SER A 137 3.69 -1.89 20.77
C SER A 137 3.94 -2.67 19.47
N LEU A 138 4.78 -2.12 18.59
CA LEU A 138 5.16 -2.80 17.35
C LEU A 138 5.78 -4.18 17.60
N LYS A 139 6.57 -4.32 18.66
CA LYS A 139 7.17 -5.61 19.04
C LYS A 139 6.09 -6.64 19.40
N GLN A 140 5.14 -6.27 20.27
CA GLN A 140 4.04 -7.16 20.66
C GLN A 140 3.18 -7.55 19.45
N TRP A 141 2.94 -6.62 18.52
CA TRP A 141 2.24 -6.89 17.27
C TRP A 141 2.94 -7.97 16.44
N ILE A 142 4.23 -7.78 16.14
CA ILE A 142 5.01 -8.74 15.34
C ILE A 142 5.09 -10.11 16.04
N GLU A 143 5.34 -10.15 17.35
CA GLU A 143 5.36 -11.40 18.12
C GLU A 143 3.99 -12.10 18.16
N ALA A 144 2.89 -11.34 18.16
CA ALA A 144 1.55 -11.93 18.13
C ALA A 144 1.24 -12.58 16.78
N LEU A 145 1.65 -11.94 15.67
CA LEU A 145 1.54 -12.51 14.33
C LEU A 145 2.42 -13.75 14.16
N ASP A 146 3.67 -13.70 14.63
CA ASP A 146 4.62 -14.81 14.55
C ASP A 146 4.14 -16.04 15.35
N ARG A 147 3.63 -15.83 16.58
CA ARG A 147 3.04 -16.92 17.40
C ARG A 147 1.84 -17.59 16.75
N LYS A 148 1.12 -16.90 15.88
CA LYS A 148 0.00 -17.43 15.11
C LYS A 148 0.43 -17.97 13.73
N SER A 149 1.73 -17.96 13.44
CA SER A 149 2.28 -18.34 12.13
C SER A 149 1.63 -17.56 10.98
N LEU A 150 1.33 -16.28 11.21
CA LEU A 150 0.75 -15.40 10.19
C LEU A 150 1.80 -14.80 9.25
N LEU A 151 3.07 -14.76 9.67
CA LEU A 151 4.19 -14.27 8.87
C LEU A 151 4.74 -15.39 7.97
N THR A 152 4.01 -15.71 6.91
CA THR A 152 4.26 -16.88 6.05
C THR A 152 4.33 -16.51 4.56
N ASP A 153 4.90 -17.42 3.76
CA ASP A 153 4.92 -17.36 2.29
C ASP A 153 4.47 -18.72 1.76
N LEU A 154 3.17 -18.87 1.54
CA LEU A 154 2.52 -20.13 1.18
C LEU A 154 2.01 -20.11 -0.25
N CYS A 155 2.05 -21.27 -0.89
CA CYS A 155 1.38 -21.51 -2.16
C CYS A 155 0.33 -22.61 -1.97
N ILE A 156 -0.94 -22.24 -2.03
CA ILE A 156 -2.07 -23.15 -1.80
C ILE A 156 -2.96 -23.10 -3.03
N LYS A 157 -3.16 -24.24 -3.71
CA LYS A 157 -3.92 -24.32 -4.96
C LYS A 157 -3.51 -23.27 -6.01
N ASN A 158 -2.19 -23.07 -6.15
CA ASN A 158 -1.56 -22.05 -7.01
C ASN A 158 -1.82 -20.59 -6.61
N TYR A 159 -2.52 -20.32 -5.51
CA TYR A 159 -2.59 -18.99 -4.93
C TYR A 159 -1.39 -18.74 -4.02
N VAL A 160 -0.77 -17.57 -4.20
CA VAL A 160 0.29 -17.09 -3.31
C VAL A 160 -0.33 -16.29 -2.17
N VAL A 161 -0.26 -16.84 -0.96
CA VAL A 161 -0.69 -16.18 0.27
C VAL A 161 0.54 -15.81 1.06
N ARG A 162 0.81 -14.51 1.22
CA ARG A 162 2.10 -14.04 1.75
C ARG A 162 1.94 -12.86 2.68
N THR A 163 2.52 -12.97 3.86
CA THR A 163 2.75 -11.84 4.76
C THR A 163 4.15 -11.91 5.32
N SER A 164 4.91 -10.85 5.10
CA SER A 164 6.26 -10.71 5.63
C SER A 164 6.30 -9.69 6.77
N GLU A 165 7.30 -9.80 7.63
CA GLU A 165 7.49 -8.86 8.73
C GLU A 165 7.54 -7.38 8.26
N PRO A 166 8.22 -7.02 7.14
CA PRO A 166 8.18 -5.66 6.62
C PRO A 166 6.77 -5.17 6.26
N GLN A 167 5.92 -6.04 5.71
CA GLN A 167 4.52 -5.70 5.42
C GLN A 167 3.74 -5.47 6.71
N ALA A 168 3.95 -6.31 7.72
CA ALA A 168 3.29 -6.16 9.02
C ALA A 168 3.70 -4.87 9.74
N ARG A 169 4.98 -4.48 9.65
CA ARG A 169 5.49 -3.19 10.13
C ARG A 169 4.89 -2.01 9.37
N ALA A 170 4.82 -2.10 8.05
CA ALA A 170 4.25 -1.04 7.22
C ALA A 170 2.77 -0.80 7.55
N ALA A 171 1.97 -1.86 7.70
CA ALA A 171 0.56 -1.74 8.06
C ALA A 171 0.35 -1.15 9.47
N PHE A 172 1.23 -1.50 10.42
CA PHE A 172 1.24 -0.90 11.76
C PHE A 172 1.52 0.61 11.67
N GLN A 173 2.59 1.00 10.98
CA GLN A 173 2.98 2.40 10.82
C GLN A 173 1.94 3.22 10.06
N ALA A 174 1.25 2.62 9.09
CA ALA A 174 0.20 3.30 8.32
C ALA A 174 -1.14 3.41 9.08
N SER A 175 -1.28 2.76 10.23
CA SER A 175 -2.53 2.74 11.01
C SER A 175 -2.40 3.45 12.35
N ALA A 176 -1.22 3.46 12.95
CA ALA A 176 -0.97 4.16 14.20
C ALA A 176 -0.79 5.67 13.96
N ALA A 177 -1.49 6.51 14.71
CA ALA A 177 -1.27 7.95 14.71
C ALA A 177 0.13 8.31 15.27
N ASP A 178 0.60 7.56 16.28
CA ASP A 178 1.96 7.64 16.81
C ASP A 178 2.60 6.24 16.83
N PRO A 179 3.28 5.82 15.74
CA PRO A 179 3.89 4.50 15.64
C PRO A 179 4.97 4.21 16.69
N MET A 180 5.58 5.25 17.28
CA MET A 180 6.61 5.09 18.31
C MET A 180 5.99 4.75 19.67
N ARG A 181 4.81 5.30 19.96
CA ARG A 181 4.05 4.97 21.17
C ARG A 181 3.35 3.63 21.03
N GLY A 182 2.74 3.36 19.88
CA GLY A 182 2.09 2.10 19.56
C GLY A 182 0.65 2.28 19.06
N LEU A 183 0.00 1.17 18.76
CA LEU A 183 -1.33 1.14 18.17
C LEU A 183 -2.40 1.19 19.26
N LEU A 184 -3.34 2.13 19.17
CA LEU A 184 -4.50 2.24 20.06
C LEU A 184 -5.58 1.20 19.70
N PRO A 185 -6.52 0.88 20.61
CA PRO A 185 -7.54 -0.13 20.36
C PRO A 185 -8.40 0.14 19.11
N HIS A 186 -8.70 1.41 18.83
CA HIS A 186 -9.49 1.81 17.67
C HIS A 186 -8.70 1.84 16.35
N GLU A 187 -7.37 1.80 16.43
CA GLU A 187 -6.44 1.74 15.29
C GLU A 187 -6.12 0.28 14.90
N LEU A 188 -6.46 -0.70 15.75
CA LEU A 188 -6.30 -2.12 15.42
C LEU A 188 -7.14 -2.57 14.21
N PRO A 189 -8.44 -2.26 14.10
CA PRO A 189 -9.26 -2.66 12.95
C PRO A 189 -8.69 -2.24 11.58
N PRO A 190 -8.29 -0.97 11.33
CA PRO A 190 -7.68 -0.60 10.06
C PRO A 190 -6.32 -1.30 9.83
N CYS A 191 -5.52 -1.51 10.89
CA CYS A 191 -4.26 -2.25 10.78
C CYS A 191 -4.47 -3.70 10.31
N ILE A 192 -5.45 -4.39 10.91
CA ILE A 192 -5.87 -5.74 10.53
C ILE A 192 -6.37 -5.77 9.09
N ALA A 193 -7.21 -4.79 8.71
CA ALA A 193 -7.76 -4.73 7.36
C ALA A 193 -6.66 -4.58 6.29
N ARG A 194 -5.66 -3.72 6.53
CA ARG A 194 -4.51 -3.54 5.65
C ARG A 194 -3.72 -4.83 5.46
N ILE A 195 -3.33 -5.48 6.56
CA ILE A 195 -2.60 -6.75 6.49
C ILE A 195 -3.42 -7.84 5.82
N GLY A 196 -4.72 -7.95 6.11
CA GLY A 196 -5.57 -8.99 5.53
C GLY A 196 -5.63 -8.86 4.01
N CYS A 197 -5.81 -7.64 3.51
CA CYS A 197 -5.80 -7.37 2.07
C CYS A 197 -4.44 -7.67 1.42
N ASP A 198 -3.34 -7.33 2.10
CA ASP A 198 -1.99 -7.63 1.61
C ASP A 198 -1.68 -9.14 1.61
N LYS A 199 -2.08 -9.87 2.66
CA LYS A 199 -1.86 -11.31 2.81
C LYS A 199 -2.45 -12.09 1.65
N TYR A 200 -3.70 -11.77 1.33
CA TYR A 200 -4.50 -12.46 0.32
C TYR A 200 -4.58 -11.68 -1.00
N ARG A 201 -3.64 -10.74 -1.25
CA ARG A 201 -3.65 -9.86 -2.43
C ARG A 201 -3.79 -10.64 -3.75
N ASN A 202 -3.10 -11.77 -3.86
CA ASN A 202 -3.09 -12.60 -5.07
C ASN A 202 -4.21 -13.64 -5.12
N VAL A 203 -5.09 -13.68 -4.11
CA VAL A 203 -6.30 -14.51 -4.13
C VAL A 203 -7.42 -13.68 -4.75
N THR A 204 -7.42 -13.60 -6.07
CA THR A 204 -8.37 -12.77 -6.83
C THR A 204 -9.85 -13.11 -6.63
N PRO A 205 -10.26 -14.37 -6.33
CA PRO A 205 -11.67 -14.66 -6.05
C PRO A 205 -12.17 -14.08 -4.73
N LEU A 206 -11.28 -13.77 -3.77
CA LEU A 206 -11.70 -13.20 -2.50
C LEU A 206 -11.98 -11.70 -2.64
N SER A 207 -13.14 -11.28 -2.16
CA SER A 207 -13.45 -9.86 -1.95
C SER A 207 -12.58 -9.28 -0.83
N ASN A 208 -12.44 -7.95 -0.76
CA ASN A 208 -11.67 -7.32 0.33
C ASN A 208 -12.25 -7.66 1.71
N GLY A 209 -13.58 -7.70 1.85
CA GLY A 209 -14.22 -8.11 3.10
C GLY A 209 -13.90 -9.56 3.47
N GLU A 210 -13.89 -10.47 2.50
CA GLU A 210 -13.54 -11.88 2.72
C GLU A 210 -12.06 -12.05 3.08
N LYS A 211 -11.14 -11.29 2.47
CA LYS A 211 -9.71 -11.29 2.84
C LYS A 211 -9.51 -10.84 4.29
N VAL A 212 -10.21 -9.79 4.72
CA VAL A 212 -10.17 -9.29 6.10
C VAL A 212 -10.74 -10.34 7.05
N ARG A 213 -11.89 -10.94 6.73
CA ARG A 213 -12.51 -12.00 7.54
C ARG A 213 -11.59 -13.22 7.67
N ALA A 214 -10.99 -13.67 6.57
CA ALA A 214 -10.03 -14.77 6.56
C ALA A 214 -8.82 -14.48 7.46
N PHE A 215 -8.28 -13.26 7.39
CA PHE A 215 -7.17 -12.87 8.25
C PHE A 215 -7.56 -12.83 9.73
N ILE A 216 -8.74 -12.29 10.07
CA ILE A 216 -9.26 -12.27 11.44
C ILE A 216 -9.43 -13.69 11.97
N ASN A 217 -10.02 -14.60 11.19
CA ASN A 217 -10.21 -15.99 11.61
C ASN A 217 -8.86 -16.67 11.89
N ASN A 218 -7.83 -16.42 11.08
CA ASN A 218 -6.50 -16.94 11.32
C ASN A 218 -5.84 -16.32 12.57
N LEU A 219 -5.94 -15.01 12.75
CA LEU A 219 -5.46 -14.30 13.94
C LEU A 219 -6.08 -14.84 15.24
N LEU A 220 -7.38 -15.11 15.22
CA LEU A 220 -8.12 -15.67 16.35
C LEU A 220 -7.91 -17.19 16.50
N GLY A 221 -7.31 -17.87 15.52
CA GLY A 221 -7.08 -19.32 15.51
C GLY A 221 -8.33 -20.14 15.19
N LEU A 222 -9.27 -19.57 14.44
CA LEU A 222 -10.52 -20.20 14.00
C LEU A 222 -10.39 -20.94 12.67
N ALA A 223 -9.49 -20.50 11.78
CA ALA A 223 -9.24 -21.10 10.47
C ALA A 223 -7.83 -20.73 9.98
N ASP A 224 -7.12 -21.63 9.33
CA ASP A 224 -5.82 -21.32 8.69
C ASP A 224 -5.97 -20.97 7.19
N GLU A 225 -4.86 -20.71 6.49
CA GLU A 225 -4.87 -20.39 5.07
C GLU A 225 -5.38 -21.54 4.18
N HIS A 226 -5.27 -22.80 4.61
CA HIS A 226 -5.81 -23.93 3.86
C HIS A 226 -7.33 -23.98 4.00
N ASP A 227 -7.85 -23.81 5.22
CA ASP A 227 -9.29 -23.77 5.49
C ASP A 227 -9.98 -22.66 4.68
N VAL A 228 -9.36 -21.48 4.61
CA VAL A 228 -9.87 -20.33 3.83
C VAL A 228 -9.97 -20.64 2.33
N LEU A 229 -9.07 -21.47 1.81
CA LEU A 229 -8.96 -21.77 0.38
C LEU A 229 -9.54 -23.14 0.02
N GLU A 230 -10.15 -23.86 0.95
CA GLU A 230 -10.59 -25.25 0.77
C GLU A 230 -11.67 -25.39 -0.32
N ASP A 231 -12.61 -24.45 -0.40
CA ASP A 231 -13.69 -24.51 -1.39
C ASP A 231 -13.34 -23.81 -2.72
N MET A 232 -12.14 -23.24 -2.84
CA MET A 232 -11.74 -22.52 -4.04
C MET A 232 -11.23 -23.44 -5.15
N ALA A 233 -11.58 -23.11 -6.39
CA ALA A 233 -10.94 -23.68 -7.57
C ALA A 233 -9.46 -23.25 -7.64
N PRO A 234 -8.55 -24.11 -8.13
CA PRO A 234 -7.14 -23.76 -8.23
C PRO A 234 -6.89 -22.62 -9.23
N ALA A 235 -5.97 -21.72 -8.89
CA ALA A 235 -5.53 -20.66 -9.79
C ALA A 235 -4.76 -21.24 -11.00
N PRO A 236 -4.69 -20.51 -12.12
CA PRO A 236 -3.76 -20.84 -13.20
C PRO A 236 -2.32 -20.91 -12.67
N PRO A 237 -1.47 -21.81 -13.19
CA PRO A 237 -0.09 -21.92 -12.76
C PRO A 237 0.67 -20.60 -13.01
N VAL A 238 1.25 -20.03 -11.96
CA VAL A 238 2.10 -18.85 -12.06
C VAL A 238 3.43 -19.27 -12.68
N ALA A 239 3.75 -18.76 -13.86
CA ALA A 239 4.99 -19.06 -14.56
C ALA A 239 6.22 -18.72 -13.68
N GLY A 240 7.10 -19.70 -13.45
CA GLY A 240 8.40 -19.48 -12.81
C GLY A 240 8.51 -19.75 -11.30
N ARG A 241 7.48 -20.29 -10.63
CA ARG A 241 7.60 -20.77 -9.23
C ARG A 241 7.28 -22.25 -9.10
N LEU A 242 8.28 -23.05 -8.72
CA LEU A 242 8.11 -24.46 -8.36
C LEU A 242 7.35 -24.55 -7.04
N ALA A 243 6.19 -25.20 -7.04
CA ALA A 243 5.43 -25.49 -5.83
C ALA A 243 6.22 -26.46 -4.94
N VAL A 244 6.44 -26.09 -3.67
CA VAL A 244 6.94 -27.01 -2.64
C VAL A 244 5.72 -27.63 -1.96
N ALA A 245 5.58 -28.95 -2.04
CA ALA A 245 4.53 -29.68 -1.36
C ALA A 245 4.76 -29.66 0.16
N ALA A 246 3.83 -29.10 0.92
CA ALA A 246 3.85 -29.17 2.38
C ALA A 246 3.33 -30.55 2.86
N ALA A 247 4.06 -31.17 3.78
CA ALA A 247 3.67 -32.41 4.43
C ALA A 247 2.56 -32.16 5.47
N GLN A 248 1.45 -32.89 5.35
CA GLN A 248 0.31 -32.82 6.27
C GLN A 248 0.61 -33.52 7.62
N PRO A 249 0.26 -32.92 8.78
CA PRO A 249 0.06 -33.67 10.02
C PRO A 249 -1.34 -34.29 10.07
N LYS A 250 -1.42 -35.50 10.63
CA LYS A 250 -2.60 -36.38 10.72
C LYS A 250 -3.79 -35.74 11.45
N SER A 251 -4.98 -35.93 10.88
CA SER A 251 -6.30 -35.48 11.35
C SER A 251 -6.76 -36.14 12.66
N ALA A 252 -7.53 -35.37 13.45
CA ALA A 252 -8.41 -35.85 14.51
C ALA A 252 -9.88 -35.78 14.04
N PRO A 253 -10.80 -36.62 14.55
CA PRO A 253 -12.14 -36.80 13.99
C PRO A 253 -13.16 -35.73 14.44
N PRO A 254 -14.21 -35.44 13.64
CA PRO A 254 -15.15 -34.34 13.89
C PRO A 254 -16.28 -34.71 14.87
N PRO A 255 -16.84 -33.75 15.63
CA PRO A 255 -18.09 -33.95 16.36
C PRO A 255 -19.33 -33.74 15.48
N ARG A 256 -20.41 -34.44 15.88
CA ARG A 256 -21.68 -34.65 15.16
C ARG A 256 -22.55 -33.40 15.00
N SER A 257 -23.27 -33.39 13.89
CA SER A 257 -24.32 -32.45 13.50
C SER A 257 -25.54 -32.45 14.43
N THR A 258 -26.17 -31.28 14.57
CA THR A 258 -27.57 -31.12 15.01
C THR A 258 -28.35 -30.27 13.99
N PRO A 259 -29.68 -30.48 13.82
CA PRO A 259 -30.48 -29.89 12.75
C PRO A 259 -31.10 -28.52 13.11
N PRO A 260 -31.62 -27.75 12.13
CA PRO A 260 -31.93 -26.31 12.25
C PRO A 260 -33.36 -26.03 12.73
N PRO A 261 -33.66 -24.81 13.25
CA PRO A 261 -35.02 -24.30 13.38
C PRO A 261 -35.44 -23.40 12.18
N PRO A 262 -36.75 -23.18 11.96
CA PRO A 262 -37.29 -22.73 10.69
C PRO A 262 -37.33 -21.21 10.50
N ALA A 263 -37.38 -20.83 9.23
CA ALA A 263 -37.50 -19.48 8.70
C ALA A 263 -38.80 -18.78 9.13
N ALA A 264 -38.68 -17.51 9.52
CA ALA A 264 -39.78 -16.55 9.57
C ALA A 264 -39.44 -15.39 8.61
N ALA A 265 -40.28 -15.22 7.59
CA ALA A 265 -40.23 -14.11 6.66
C ALA A 265 -40.82 -12.85 7.31
N SER A 266 -40.08 -11.74 7.29
CA SER A 266 -40.58 -10.41 7.63
C SER A 266 -40.53 -9.54 6.37
N ALA A 267 -41.69 -8.99 6.01
CA ALA A 267 -41.90 -8.07 4.89
C ALA A 267 -41.27 -6.68 5.16
N PRO A 268 -40.94 -5.90 4.10
CA PRO A 268 -40.36 -4.58 4.25
C PRO A 268 -41.42 -3.51 4.59
N THR A 269 -41.06 -2.63 5.54
CA THR A 269 -41.79 -1.42 5.91
C THR A 269 -41.44 -0.27 4.95
N PRO A 270 -42.38 0.60 4.54
CA PRO A 270 -42.10 1.73 3.65
C PRO A 270 -41.46 2.91 4.41
N THR A 271 -40.34 3.40 3.88
CA THR A 271 -39.65 4.63 4.32
C THR A 271 -40.47 5.87 3.95
N SER A 272 -40.52 6.82 4.88
CA SER A 272 -41.28 8.08 4.80
C SER A 272 -40.72 9.04 3.73
N THR A 273 -41.61 9.63 2.94
CA THR A 273 -41.37 10.62 1.87
C THR A 273 -40.58 11.86 2.31
N ALA A 274 -40.46 12.13 3.62
CA ALA A 274 -39.75 13.30 4.15
C ALA A 274 -38.21 13.13 4.16
N GLU A 275 -37.70 11.91 4.38
CA GLU A 275 -36.25 11.64 4.37
C GLU A 275 -35.69 11.72 2.95
N ALA A 276 -36.45 11.22 1.97
CA ALA A 276 -36.08 11.30 0.55
C ALA A 276 -36.00 12.75 0.02
N GLN A 277 -36.76 13.69 0.61
CA GLN A 277 -36.74 15.10 0.21
C GLN A 277 -35.56 15.86 0.81
N ALA A 278 -35.11 15.51 2.03
CA ALA A 278 -33.94 16.10 2.66
C ALA A 278 -32.63 15.66 1.96
N GLU A 279 -32.53 14.36 1.65
CA GLU A 279 -31.36 13.78 0.96
C GLU A 279 -31.21 14.34 -0.47
N ALA A 280 -32.35 14.58 -1.16
CA ALA A 280 -32.35 15.23 -2.47
C ALA A 280 -31.90 16.70 -2.44
N ALA A 281 -32.24 17.45 -1.38
CA ALA A 281 -31.85 18.84 -1.22
C ALA A 281 -30.35 18.99 -0.91
N GLU A 282 -29.81 18.09 -0.08
CA GLU A 282 -28.38 18.05 0.24
C GLU A 282 -27.52 17.70 -0.99
N ALA A 283 -27.94 16.70 -1.77
CA ALA A 283 -27.27 16.33 -3.02
C ALA A 283 -27.30 17.47 -4.06
N GLN A 284 -28.39 18.25 -4.12
CA GLN A 284 -28.47 19.43 -4.99
C GLN A 284 -27.53 20.55 -4.55
N ALA A 285 -27.42 20.81 -3.25
CA ALA A 285 -26.50 21.82 -2.71
C ALA A 285 -25.03 21.45 -2.98
N GLU A 286 -24.67 20.18 -2.80
CA GLU A 286 -23.31 19.69 -3.08
C GLU A 286 -22.98 19.80 -4.58
N ALA A 287 -23.91 19.41 -5.46
CA ALA A 287 -23.73 19.53 -6.91
C ALA A 287 -23.53 20.99 -7.34
N ALA A 288 -24.30 21.93 -6.76
CA ALA A 288 -24.17 23.36 -7.04
C ALA A 288 -22.80 23.90 -6.58
N ALA A 289 -22.32 23.50 -5.40
CA ALA A 289 -21.01 23.92 -4.89
C ALA A 289 -19.86 23.39 -5.77
N ARG A 290 -19.94 22.14 -6.24
CA ARG A 290 -18.95 21.57 -7.18
C ARG A 290 -18.94 22.30 -8.52
N ALA A 291 -20.12 22.65 -9.05
CA ALA A 291 -20.23 23.42 -10.28
C ALA A 291 -19.64 24.83 -10.13
N ALA A 292 -19.87 25.50 -9.00
CA ALA A 292 -19.30 26.82 -8.71
C ALA A 292 -17.77 26.76 -8.56
N ALA A 293 -17.24 25.73 -7.89
CA ALA A 293 -15.80 25.50 -7.78
C ALA A 293 -15.14 25.27 -9.15
N ALA A 294 -15.79 24.50 -10.04
CA ALA A 294 -15.32 24.29 -11.41
C ALA A 294 -15.31 25.61 -12.20
N ALA A 295 -16.37 26.42 -12.11
CA ALA A 295 -16.44 27.72 -12.80
C ALA A 295 -15.31 28.68 -12.41
N VAL A 296 -14.88 28.65 -11.14
CA VAL A 296 -13.74 29.46 -10.67
C VAL A 296 -12.42 28.97 -11.29
N LEU A 297 -12.20 27.66 -11.36
CA LEU A 297 -10.97 27.09 -11.95
C LEU A 297 -10.93 27.18 -13.48
N ASP A 298 -12.07 27.04 -14.14
CA ASP A 298 -12.20 27.09 -15.60
C ASP A 298 -12.19 28.51 -16.16
N ALA A 299 -12.09 29.53 -15.28
CA ALA A 299 -11.93 30.91 -15.72
C ALA A 299 -10.70 31.03 -16.63
N PRO A 300 -10.80 31.76 -17.77
CA PRO A 300 -9.76 31.77 -18.79
C PRO A 300 -8.38 32.08 -18.24
N GLY A 301 -7.46 31.11 -18.36
CA GLY A 301 -6.06 31.29 -18.02
C GLY A 301 -5.68 30.97 -16.57
N VAL A 302 -6.61 30.62 -15.67
CA VAL A 302 -6.26 30.28 -14.26
C VAL A 302 -5.30 29.10 -14.20
N ILE A 303 -5.66 27.96 -14.80
CA ILE A 303 -4.86 26.74 -14.75
C ILE A 303 -3.54 26.92 -15.52
N ASP A 304 -3.57 27.60 -16.66
CA ASP A 304 -2.37 27.84 -17.46
C ASP A 304 -1.41 28.85 -16.82
N ALA A 305 -1.93 29.81 -16.05
CA ALA A 305 -1.13 30.75 -15.26
C ALA A 305 -0.53 30.10 -14.00
N ALA A 306 -1.19 29.06 -13.47
CA ALA A 306 -0.72 28.28 -12.33
C ALA A 306 0.26 27.14 -12.72
N ASP A 307 0.27 26.73 -14.00
CA ASP A 307 1.17 25.72 -14.57
C ASP A 307 2.08 26.34 -15.65
N GLN A 308 2.76 27.45 -15.32
CA GLN A 308 3.56 28.22 -16.31
C GLN A 308 4.63 27.38 -16.99
N GLU A 309 5.24 26.45 -16.24
CA GLU A 309 6.29 25.56 -16.71
C GLU A 309 5.74 24.33 -17.46
N ARG A 310 4.42 24.13 -17.48
CA ARG A 310 3.73 22.97 -18.10
C ARG A 310 4.27 21.64 -17.61
N THR A 311 4.61 21.59 -16.33
CA THR A 311 5.12 20.37 -15.68
C THR A 311 3.97 19.42 -15.34
N GLY A 312 2.73 19.95 -15.30
CA GLY A 312 1.57 19.24 -14.78
C GLY A 312 1.52 19.20 -13.25
N ILE A 313 2.45 19.89 -12.59
CA ILE A 313 2.51 20.08 -11.13
C ILE A 313 2.35 21.58 -10.87
N ILE A 314 1.30 21.92 -10.13
CA ILE A 314 0.92 23.30 -9.80
C ILE A 314 1.28 23.56 -8.35
N ALA A 315 2.07 24.60 -8.08
CA ALA A 315 2.29 25.04 -6.71
C ALA A 315 0.99 25.66 -6.15
N ILE A 316 0.59 25.27 -4.95
CA ILE A 316 -0.68 25.72 -4.34
C ILE A 316 -0.69 27.24 -4.17
N ALA A 317 0.46 27.85 -3.85
CA ALA A 317 0.59 29.30 -3.75
C ALA A 317 0.32 30.00 -5.10
N GLU A 318 0.85 29.46 -6.20
CA GLU A 318 0.65 29.99 -7.55
C GLU A 318 -0.79 29.82 -8.02
N LEU A 319 -1.44 28.71 -7.63
CA LEU A 319 -2.87 28.51 -7.87
C LEU A 319 -3.73 29.55 -7.15
N ILE A 320 -3.47 29.82 -5.86
CA ILE A 320 -4.22 30.80 -5.09
C ILE A 320 -4.04 32.21 -5.68
N GLU A 321 -2.82 32.55 -6.07
CA GLU A 321 -2.52 33.81 -6.75
C GLU A 321 -3.22 33.90 -8.12
N ALA A 322 -3.19 32.84 -8.92
CA ALA A 322 -3.88 32.80 -10.22
C ALA A 322 -5.40 32.96 -10.08
N ILE A 323 -6.01 32.36 -9.04
CA ILE A 323 -7.43 32.54 -8.73
C ILE A 323 -7.72 33.98 -8.32
N GLY A 324 -6.92 34.57 -7.42
CA GLY A 324 -7.08 35.97 -7.00
C GLY A 324 -6.96 36.96 -8.16
N ASN A 325 -6.08 36.69 -9.12
CA ASN A 325 -5.89 37.51 -10.32
C ASN A 325 -7.06 37.38 -11.32
N ALA A 326 -7.63 36.17 -11.48
CA ALA A 326 -8.74 35.94 -12.40
C ALA A 326 -10.10 36.38 -11.82
N HIS A 327 -10.23 36.40 -10.49
CA HIS A 327 -11.45 36.73 -9.76
C HIS A 327 -11.18 37.87 -8.78
N PRO A 328 -11.30 39.14 -9.22
CA PRO A 328 -10.97 40.30 -8.39
C PRO A 328 -11.75 40.38 -7.06
N GLY A 329 -12.98 39.84 -7.01
CA GLY A 329 -13.76 39.77 -5.77
C GLY A 329 -13.20 38.77 -4.75
N MET A 330 -12.36 37.83 -5.18
CA MET A 330 -11.68 36.85 -4.32
C MET A 330 -10.27 37.26 -3.90
N SER A 331 -9.65 38.27 -4.54
CA SER A 331 -8.27 38.70 -4.25
C SER A 331 -8.06 39.06 -2.77
N ASP A 332 -8.81 40.05 -2.27
CA ASP A 332 -8.71 40.53 -0.87
C ASP A 332 -8.99 39.43 0.18
N PRO A 333 -10.01 38.56 0.01
CA PRO A 333 -10.22 37.41 0.89
C PRO A 333 -9.08 36.39 0.84
N LEU A 334 -8.58 36.05 -0.35
CA LEU A 334 -7.51 35.07 -0.53
C LEU A 334 -6.16 35.55 0.02
N GLU A 335 -5.88 36.85 0.03
CA GLU A 335 -4.69 37.40 0.71
C GLU A 335 -4.76 37.29 2.24
N ARG A 336 -5.95 37.04 2.80
CA ARG A 336 -6.18 36.99 4.25
C ARG A 336 -6.34 35.54 4.72
N GLN A 337 -7.07 35.36 5.82
CA GLN A 337 -7.31 34.07 6.45
C GLN A 337 -7.93 33.04 5.48
N THR A 338 -8.67 33.47 4.46
CA THR A 338 -9.33 32.56 3.52
C THR A 338 -8.35 31.85 2.59
N GLY A 339 -7.28 32.52 2.14
CA GLY A 339 -6.22 31.84 1.39
C GLY A 339 -5.42 30.87 2.24
N VAL A 340 -5.20 31.16 3.52
CA VAL A 340 -4.56 30.21 4.45
C VAL A 340 -5.45 28.97 4.65
N MET A 341 -6.76 29.14 4.77
CA MET A 341 -7.70 28.02 4.87
C MET A 341 -7.74 27.21 3.57
N LEU A 342 -7.75 27.87 2.41
CA LEU A 342 -7.71 27.20 1.11
C LEU A 342 -6.39 26.45 0.94
N TYR A 343 -5.25 27.08 1.23
CA TYR A 343 -3.93 26.45 1.19
C TYR A 343 -3.89 25.20 2.06
N SER A 344 -4.33 25.31 3.32
CA SER A 344 -4.35 24.17 4.24
C SER A 344 -5.32 23.06 3.82
N ALA A 345 -6.40 23.39 3.11
CA ALA A 345 -7.36 22.40 2.61
C ALA A 345 -6.85 21.71 1.34
N LEU A 346 -6.05 22.41 0.53
CA LEU A 346 -5.43 21.89 -0.69
C LEU A 346 -4.15 21.09 -0.39
N ASP A 347 -3.37 21.49 0.62
CA ASP A 347 -2.09 20.87 0.98
C ASP A 347 -2.28 19.61 1.84
N ALA A 348 -3.07 18.67 1.34
CA ALA A 348 -3.35 17.41 2.03
C ALA A 348 -2.08 16.55 2.24
N HIS A 349 -1.05 16.76 1.41
CA HIS A 349 0.20 16.01 1.41
C HIS A 349 1.36 16.72 2.12
N GLY A 350 1.24 18.02 2.42
CA GLY A 350 2.29 18.81 3.08
C GLY A 350 3.48 19.13 2.17
N ASP A 351 3.32 18.98 0.86
CA ASP A 351 4.36 19.26 -0.13
C ASP A 351 4.14 20.60 -0.87
N GLY A 352 3.02 21.27 -0.62
CA GLY A 352 2.69 22.58 -1.20
C GLY A 352 2.37 22.55 -2.70
N SER A 353 2.08 21.37 -3.28
CA SER A 353 1.85 21.19 -4.71
C SER A 353 0.65 20.29 -5.03
N LEU A 354 0.11 20.41 -6.24
CA LEU A 354 -1.01 19.60 -6.74
C LEU A 354 -0.76 19.14 -8.17
N GLN A 355 -1.22 17.94 -8.51
CA GLN A 355 -1.25 17.51 -9.90
C GLN A 355 -2.41 18.17 -10.65
N ARG A 356 -2.14 18.61 -11.88
CA ARG A 356 -3.16 19.21 -12.76
C ARG A 356 -4.36 18.28 -12.99
N SER A 357 -4.15 16.96 -13.00
CA SER A 357 -5.21 15.97 -13.16
C SER A 357 -6.17 15.87 -11.97
N GLU A 358 -5.72 16.26 -10.78
CA GLU A 358 -6.48 16.14 -9.52
C GLU A 358 -7.08 17.48 -9.09
N LEU A 359 -6.65 18.58 -9.73
CA LEU A 359 -6.97 19.95 -9.36
C LEU A 359 -8.47 20.21 -9.14
N HIS A 360 -9.33 19.80 -10.09
CA HIS A 360 -10.77 20.06 -10.00
C HIS A 360 -11.43 19.33 -8.83
N GLU A 361 -11.02 18.08 -8.57
CA GLU A 361 -11.59 17.27 -7.51
C GLU A 361 -11.13 17.78 -6.14
N VAL A 362 -9.82 18.01 -5.98
CA VAL A 362 -9.23 18.48 -4.73
C VAL A 362 -9.72 19.89 -4.39
N PHE A 363 -9.82 20.78 -5.38
CA PHE A 363 -10.37 22.12 -5.17
C PHE A 363 -11.85 22.09 -4.79
N ALA A 364 -12.67 21.28 -5.48
CA ALA A 364 -14.08 21.13 -5.11
C ALA A 364 -14.26 20.56 -3.70
N ALA A 365 -13.44 19.57 -3.31
CA ALA A 365 -13.43 19.03 -1.95
C ALA A 365 -13.02 20.08 -0.90
N ALA A 366 -11.99 20.88 -1.18
CA ALA A 366 -11.55 21.97 -0.32
C ALA A 366 -12.66 23.00 -0.09
N VAL A 367 -13.37 23.38 -1.16
CA VAL A 367 -14.53 24.28 -1.10
C VAL A 367 -15.65 23.65 -0.27
N LEU A 368 -15.98 22.38 -0.51
CA LEU A 368 -17.03 21.67 0.24
C LEU A 368 -16.72 21.55 1.73
N SER A 369 -15.45 21.42 2.09
CA SER A 369 -15.01 21.31 3.49
C SER A 369 -15.09 22.62 4.29
N GLN A 370 -15.21 23.77 3.62
CA GLN A 370 -15.12 25.10 4.24
C GLN A 370 -16.31 25.99 3.88
N PRO A 371 -17.29 26.20 4.79
CA PRO A 371 -18.48 27.02 4.53
C PRO A 371 -18.16 28.45 4.07
N LYS A 372 -17.08 29.05 4.58
CA LYS A 372 -16.63 30.39 4.20
C LYS A 372 -16.12 30.47 2.75
N LEU A 373 -15.50 29.38 2.26
CA LEU A 373 -15.08 29.30 0.85
C LEU A 373 -16.29 29.09 -0.05
N GLN A 374 -17.26 28.28 0.36
CA GLN A 374 -18.51 28.10 -0.38
C GLN A 374 -19.26 29.41 -0.55
N GLU A 375 -19.38 30.21 0.51
CA GLU A 375 -20.04 31.52 0.47
C GLU A 375 -19.31 32.47 -0.49
N LEU A 376 -17.98 32.59 -0.35
CA LEU A 376 -17.15 33.44 -1.22
C LEU A 376 -17.26 33.06 -2.70
N ILE A 377 -17.14 31.77 -3.01
CA ILE A 377 -17.21 31.27 -4.40
C ILE A 377 -18.63 31.42 -4.96
N SER A 378 -19.64 31.20 -4.13
CA SER A 378 -21.04 31.39 -4.54
C SER A 378 -21.39 32.86 -4.78
N GLU A 379 -20.73 33.80 -4.11
CA GLU A 379 -20.86 35.24 -4.35
C GLU A 379 -20.15 35.64 -5.64
N GLU A 380 -18.91 35.16 -5.85
CA GLU A 380 -18.15 35.44 -7.08
C GLU A 380 -18.87 34.92 -8.31
N VAL A 381 -19.31 33.65 -8.31
CA VAL A 381 -20.02 33.02 -9.44
C VAL A 381 -21.37 33.71 -9.71
N ARG A 382 -22.03 34.28 -8.70
CA ARG A 382 -23.23 35.13 -8.89
C ARG A 382 -22.91 36.49 -9.52
N GLY A 383 -21.69 36.99 -9.35
CA GLY A 383 -21.20 38.25 -9.91
C GLY A 383 -20.69 38.13 -11.35
N ILE A 384 -20.35 36.94 -11.82
CA ILE A 384 -19.96 36.69 -13.22
C ILE A 384 -21.20 36.96 -14.11
N PRO A 385 -21.21 37.98 -14.98
CA PRO A 385 -22.30 38.19 -15.91
C PRO A 385 -22.41 36.95 -16.79
N SER A 386 -23.61 36.33 -16.79
CA SER A 386 -23.93 35.17 -17.60
C SER A 386 -23.97 35.56 -19.08
N GLU A 387 -22.81 35.88 -19.69
CA GLU A 387 -22.69 36.04 -21.13
C GLU A 387 -22.62 34.65 -21.79
N LEU A 388 -23.81 34.20 -22.19
CA LEU A 388 -24.02 33.27 -23.29
C LEU A 388 -24.72 34.04 -24.42
#